data_AF-A0A317UNA2-F1
#
_entry.id   AF-A0A317UNA2-F1
#
_cell.length_a   1.000
_cell.length_b   1.000
_cell.length_c   1.000
_cell.angle_alpha   90.00
_cell.angle_beta   90.00
_cell.angle_gamma   90.00
#
_symmetry.space_group_name_H-M   'P 1'
#
loop_
_entity.id
_entity.type
_entity.pdbx_description
1 polymer ?
#
loop_
_entity_poly.entity_id
_entity_poly.type
_entity_poly.pdbx_seq_one_letter_code
_entity_poly.pdbx_strand_id
1 'polypeptide(L)'
;PVTYASLKGIQTQWLHNLHLRYGPVVRVAPNELSFIDEQAWKDIYSSSPTVPQGMKRGSDFFRYLEDDDNRPSILAADDIDHPRIRRAYAPAFSRRALARQEPILAKYGDALVETLSGM
;
A
#
# COMPACT_ATOMS: atom_id res chain seq x y z
N PRO A 1 -19.93 4.04 0.61
CA PRO A 1 -19.82 4.50 -0.79
C PRO A 1 -18.53 4.02 -1.47
N VAL A 2 -17.37 4.28 -0.86
CA VAL A 2 -16.07 3.79 -1.37
C VAL A 2 -16.01 2.27 -1.49
N THR A 3 -16.46 1.53 -0.48
CA THR A 3 -16.50 0.05 -0.49
C THR A 3 -17.28 -0.51 -1.68
N TYR A 4 -18.42 0.09 -2.01
CA TYR A 4 -19.21 -0.31 -3.17
C TYR A 4 -18.45 -0.07 -4.49
N ALA A 5 -17.81 1.09 -4.62
CA ALA A 5 -17.00 1.42 -5.80
C ALA A 5 -15.79 0.49 -5.95
N SER A 6 -15.16 0.08 -4.84
CA SER A 6 -14.08 -0.91 -4.81
C SER A 6 -14.55 -2.29 -5.29
N LEU A 7 -15.68 -2.78 -4.75
CA LEU A 7 -16.25 -4.07 -5.14
C LEU A 7 -16.70 -4.11 -6.62
N LYS A 8 -17.02 -2.94 -7.19
CA LYS A 8 -17.36 -2.78 -8.60
C LYS A 8 -16.14 -2.55 -9.51
N GLY A 9 -14.93 -2.42 -8.96
CA GLY A 9 -13.71 -2.15 -9.72
C GLY A 9 -13.65 -0.73 -10.32
N ILE A 10 -14.46 0.22 -9.82
CA ILE A 10 -14.56 1.59 -10.34
C ILE A 10 -14.03 2.65 -9.36
N GLN A 11 -13.40 2.23 -8.25
CA GLN A 11 -12.96 3.12 -7.17
C GLN A 11 -12.13 4.29 -7.68
N THR A 12 -11.15 4.06 -8.54
CA THR A 12 -10.25 5.08 -9.07
C THR A 12 -11.01 6.17 -9.83
N GLN A 13 -11.89 5.78 -10.75
CA GLN A 13 -12.70 6.73 -11.53
C GLN A 13 -13.68 7.50 -10.64
N TRP A 14 -14.28 6.80 -9.67
CA TRP A 14 -15.21 7.39 -8.72
C TRP A 14 -14.52 8.44 -7.84
N LEU A 15 -13.36 8.12 -7.26
CA LEU A 15 -12.55 9.07 -6.47
C LEU A 15 -12.11 10.27 -7.30
N HIS A 16 -11.64 10.05 -8.52
CA HIS A 16 -11.24 11.12 -9.43
C HIS A 16 -12.39 12.11 -9.66
N ASN A 17 -13.59 11.61 -9.97
CA ASN A 17 -14.77 12.44 -10.19
C ASN A 17 -15.19 13.21 -8.92
N LEU A 18 -15.02 12.63 -7.74
CA LEU A 18 -15.27 13.34 -6.48
C LEU A 18 -14.30 14.50 -6.30
N HIS A 19 -13.01 14.28 -6.55
CA HIS A 19 -12.00 15.32 -6.43
C HIS A 19 -12.17 16.45 -7.46
N LEU A 20 -12.60 16.14 -8.69
CA LEU A 20 -12.96 17.16 -9.68
C LEU A 20 -14.13 18.03 -9.22
N ARG A 21 -15.09 17.45 -8.50
CA ARG A 21 -16.32 18.15 -8.07
C ARG A 21 -16.15 18.91 -6.75
N TYR A 22 -15.46 18.33 -5.78
CA TYR A 22 -15.41 18.81 -4.40
C TYR A 22 -14.04 19.32 -3.97
N GLY A 23 -13.02 19.14 -4.82
CA GLY A 23 -11.68 19.66 -4.59
C GLY A 23 -10.72 18.65 -3.96
N PRO A 24 -9.61 19.13 -3.35
CA PRO A 24 -8.45 18.29 -3.05
C PRO A 24 -8.64 17.31 -1.89
N VAL A 25 -9.65 17.52 -1.05
CA VAL A 25 -9.96 16.67 0.11
C VAL A 25 -11.43 16.27 0.07
N VAL A 26 -11.71 14.97 0.04
CA VAL A 26 -13.09 14.44 -0.01
C VAL A 26 -13.30 13.35 1.02
N ARG A 27 -14.47 13.34 1.66
CA ARG A 27 -14.88 12.28 2.59
C ARG A 27 -15.56 11.15 1.82
N VAL A 28 -15.00 9.95 1.91
CA VAL A 28 -15.42 8.78 1.10
C VAL A 28 -16.13 7.71 1.93
N ALA A 29 -15.90 7.73 3.25
CA ALA A 29 -16.61 6.97 4.28
C ALA A 29 -16.65 7.79 5.59
N PRO A 30 -17.43 7.39 6.62
CA PRO A 30 -17.54 8.14 7.88
C PRO A 30 -16.18 8.49 8.50
N ASN A 31 -15.25 7.53 8.49
CA ASN A 31 -13.91 7.67 9.08
C ASN A 31 -12.78 7.68 8.02
N GLU A 32 -13.10 7.98 6.76
CA GLU A 32 -12.13 7.92 5.65
C GLU A 32 -12.17 9.18 4.79
N LEU A 33 -10.99 9.80 4.64
CA LEU A 33 -10.75 10.95 3.79
C LEU A 33 -9.77 10.56 2.68
N SER A 34 -10.02 11.05 1.48
CA SER A 34 -9.11 10.95 0.35
C SER A 34 -8.51 12.33 0.05
N PHE A 35 -7.21 12.35 -0.24
CA PHE A 35 -6.40 13.55 -0.46
C PHE A 35 -5.69 13.43 -1.81
N ILE A 36 -5.68 14.53 -2.58
CA ILE A 36 -4.86 14.65 -3.81
C ILE A 36 -3.85 15.81 -3.74
N ASP A 37 -3.69 16.41 -2.56
CA ASP A 37 -2.72 17.47 -2.31
C ASP A 37 -1.31 16.87 -2.08
N GLU A 38 -0.28 17.45 -2.71
CA GLU A 38 1.12 17.02 -2.52
C GLU A 38 1.58 17.18 -1.06
N GLN A 39 1.14 18.24 -0.37
CA GLN A 39 1.54 18.49 1.00
C GLN A 39 1.00 17.40 1.94
N ALA A 40 -0.22 16.90 1.66
CA ALA A 40 -0.82 15.81 2.42
C ALA A 40 0.04 14.53 2.39
N TRP A 41 0.77 14.27 1.30
CA TRP A 41 1.68 13.13 1.23
C TRP A 41 2.78 13.22 2.31
N LYS A 42 3.40 14.39 2.45
CA LYS A 42 4.43 14.63 3.46
C LYS A 42 3.83 14.58 4.86
N ASP A 43 2.69 15.24 5.05
CA ASP A 43 2.07 15.34 6.38
C ASP A 43 1.56 13.96 6.89
N ILE A 44 1.07 13.09 6.01
CA ILE A 44 0.53 11.78 6.37
C ILE A 44 1.64 10.71 6.46
N TYR A 45 2.49 10.61 5.44
CA TYR A 45 3.40 9.46 5.28
C TYR A 45 4.86 9.75 5.63
N SER A 46 5.26 11.00 5.88
CA SER A 46 6.63 11.26 6.33
C SER A 46 6.80 10.87 7.80
N SER A 47 7.57 9.82 8.04
CA SER A 47 8.04 9.46 9.39
C SER A 47 9.40 10.14 9.61
N SER A 48 9.40 11.37 10.14
CA SER A 48 10.63 12.08 10.53
C SER A 48 10.54 12.50 12.00
N PRO A 49 11.63 12.48 12.78
CA PRO A 49 11.68 13.09 14.11
C PRO A 49 11.26 14.56 14.13
N THR A 50 11.35 15.24 12.98
CA THR A 50 10.98 16.65 12.78
C THR A 50 9.51 16.88 12.43
N VAL A 51 8.73 15.83 12.12
CA VAL A 51 7.29 15.92 11.83
C VAL A 51 6.53 15.04 12.83
N PRO A 52 6.31 15.51 14.06
CA PRO A 52 5.68 14.73 15.13
C PRO A 52 4.19 14.38 14.89
N GLN A 53 3.58 14.82 13.77
CA GLN A 53 2.15 14.64 13.46
C GLN A 53 1.86 13.71 12.27
N GLY A 54 2.83 12.92 11.80
CA GLY A 54 2.58 11.89 10.79
C GLY A 54 1.56 10.84 11.25
N MET A 55 0.93 10.14 10.30
CA MET A 55 0.05 9.01 10.63
C MET A 55 0.85 7.96 11.40
N LYS A 56 0.42 7.67 12.63
CA LYS A 56 1.08 6.67 13.46
C LYS A 56 1.06 5.31 12.77
N ARG A 57 2.21 4.64 12.74
CA ARG A 57 2.29 3.23 12.36
C ARG A 57 1.59 2.37 13.42
N GLY A 58 1.09 1.20 13.03
CA GLY A 58 0.26 0.37 13.89
C GLY A 58 -1.11 0.98 14.24
N SER A 59 -1.61 1.92 13.42
CA SER A 59 -2.98 2.40 13.57
C SER A 59 -4.00 1.32 13.16
N ASP A 60 -5.20 1.38 13.74
CA ASP A 60 -6.32 0.47 13.43
C ASP A 60 -6.61 0.37 11.93
N PHE A 61 -6.24 1.40 11.17
CA PHE A 61 -6.34 1.40 9.71
C PHE A 61 -5.64 0.19 9.07
N PHE A 62 -4.47 -0.22 9.56
CA PHE A 62 -3.70 -1.33 8.99
C PHE A 62 -3.97 -2.67 9.69
N ARG A 63 -4.86 -2.71 10.69
CA ARG A 63 -5.09 -3.91 11.52
C ARG A 63 -5.67 -5.07 10.74
N TYR A 64 -6.34 -4.81 9.61
CA TYR A 64 -6.81 -5.86 8.69
C TYR A 64 -5.66 -6.60 7.97
N LEU A 65 -4.41 -6.14 8.12
CA LEU A 65 -3.20 -6.78 7.59
C LEU A 65 -2.44 -7.58 8.66
N GLU A 66 -2.98 -7.72 9.86
CA GLU A 66 -2.47 -8.62 10.90
C GLU A 66 -2.86 -10.06 10.56
N ASP A 67 -2.02 -11.02 10.96
CA ASP A 67 -2.36 -12.44 10.83
C ASP A 67 -3.36 -12.88 11.92
N ASP A 68 -3.86 -14.11 11.82
CA ASP A 68 -4.81 -14.68 12.80
C ASP A 68 -4.21 -14.75 14.23
N ASP A 69 -2.88 -14.72 14.35
CA ASP A 69 -2.13 -14.70 15.61
C ASP A 69 -1.86 -13.27 16.12
N ASN A 70 -2.45 -12.26 15.48
CA ASN A 70 -2.31 -10.84 15.79
C ASN A 70 -0.85 -10.33 15.74
N ARG A 71 0.01 -10.99 14.95
CA ARG A 71 1.40 -10.55 14.70
C ARG A 71 1.42 -9.46 13.64
N PRO A 72 2.12 -8.35 13.88
CA PRO A 72 2.17 -7.27 12.93
C PRO A 72 3.00 -7.66 11.70
N SER A 73 2.40 -7.54 10.52
CA SER A 73 3.15 -7.54 9.26
C SER A 73 4.03 -6.29 9.15
N ILE A 74 4.96 -6.25 8.19
CA ILE A 74 5.76 -5.04 7.92
C ILE A 74 4.87 -3.81 7.62
N LEU A 75 3.62 -3.99 7.20
CA LEU A 75 2.68 -2.90 6.92
C LEU A 75 1.90 -2.45 8.18
N ALA A 76 1.68 -3.35 9.12
CA ALA A 76 0.93 -3.10 10.35
C ALA A 76 1.82 -2.86 11.60
N ALA A 77 3.13 -3.11 11.50
CA ALA A 77 4.05 -2.94 12.63
C ALA A 77 4.14 -1.48 13.11
N ASP A 78 4.28 -1.32 14.42
CA ASP A 78 4.47 -0.02 15.06
C ASP A 78 5.85 0.57 14.76
N ASP A 79 6.11 1.79 15.25
CA ASP A 79 7.37 2.48 15.00
C ASP A 79 8.60 1.79 15.62
N ILE A 80 8.41 0.87 16.57
CA ILE A 80 9.47 0.14 17.28
C ILE A 80 9.85 -1.13 16.51
N ASP A 81 8.85 -1.91 16.11
CA ASP A 81 9.03 -3.19 15.43
C ASP A 81 9.25 -3.03 13.93
N HIS A 82 8.67 -2.01 13.30
CA HIS A 82 8.79 -1.78 11.87
C HIS A 82 10.26 -1.71 11.39
N PRO A 83 11.18 -0.95 12.03
CA PRO A 83 12.59 -0.93 11.66
C PRO A 83 13.27 -2.30 11.77
N ARG A 84 12.93 -3.10 12.79
CA ARG A 84 13.47 -4.45 13.01
C ARG A 84 13.02 -5.39 11.90
N ILE A 85 11.72 -5.42 11.61
CA ILE A 85 11.12 -6.23 10.56
C ILE A 85 11.67 -5.82 9.18
N ARG A 86 11.67 -4.52 8.87
CA ARG A 86 12.23 -3.98 7.62
C ARG A 86 13.68 -4.40 7.43
N ARG A 87 14.50 -4.36 8.49
CA ARG A 87 15.92 -4.76 8.42
C ARG A 87 16.07 -6.24 8.07
N ALA A 88 15.21 -7.10 8.60
CA ALA A 88 15.23 -8.53 8.28
C ALA A 88 14.87 -8.81 6.80
N TYR A 89 13.91 -8.07 6.23
CA TYR A 89 13.51 -8.24 4.82
C TYR A 89 14.41 -7.54 3.81
N ALA A 90 15.04 -6.42 4.18
CA ALA A 90 15.78 -5.56 3.25
C ALA A 90 16.79 -6.29 2.33
N PRO A 91 17.56 -7.32 2.78
CA PRO A 91 18.48 -8.03 1.91
C PRO A 91 17.80 -8.75 0.73
N ALA A 92 16.60 -9.30 0.95
CA ALA A 92 15.83 -10.00 -0.08
C ALA A 92 15.29 -9.05 -1.16
N PHE A 93 15.10 -7.78 -0.82
CA PHE A 93 14.66 -6.73 -1.75
C PHE A 93 15.81 -5.83 -2.25
N SER A 94 17.06 -6.26 -2.08
CA SER A 94 18.20 -5.55 -2.65
C SER A 94 18.21 -5.65 -4.18
N ARG A 95 18.77 -4.65 -4.87
CA ARG A 95 18.91 -4.66 -6.35
C ARG A 95 19.52 -5.97 -6.87
N ARG A 96 20.57 -6.48 -6.19
CA ARG A 96 21.23 -7.74 -6.54
C ARG A 96 20.32 -8.95 -6.32
N ALA A 97 19.55 -8.98 -5.22
CA ALA A 97 18.62 -10.07 -4.97
C ALA A 97 17.49 -10.09 -6.00
N LEU A 98 16.90 -8.93 -6.31
CA LEU A 98 15.88 -8.78 -7.35
C LEU A 98 16.39 -9.17 -8.74
N ALA A 99 17.60 -8.74 -9.10
CA ALA A 99 18.20 -9.13 -10.39
C ALA A 99 18.41 -10.64 -10.51
N ARG A 100 18.68 -11.35 -9.41
CA ARG A 100 18.77 -12.82 -9.42
C ARG A 100 17.42 -13.53 -9.55
N GLN A 101 16.32 -12.84 -9.27
CA GLN A 101 14.97 -13.39 -9.42
C GLN A 101 14.43 -13.25 -10.85
N GLU A 102 15.02 -12.39 -11.68
CA GLU A 102 14.58 -12.14 -13.05
C GLU A 102 14.38 -13.42 -13.89
N PRO A 103 15.30 -14.41 -13.89
CA PRO A 103 15.10 -15.63 -14.68
C PRO A 103 13.91 -16.47 -14.21
N ILE A 104 13.60 -16.44 -12.91
CA ILE A 104 12.46 -17.16 -12.32
C ILE A 104 11.16 -16.50 -12.77
N LEU A 105 11.11 -15.16 -12.69
CA LEU A 105 9.93 -14.40 -13.12
C LEU A 105 9.70 -14.54 -14.62
N ALA A 106 10.76 -14.45 -15.43
CA ALA A 106 10.69 -14.65 -16.88
C ALA A 106 10.13 -16.04 -17.22
N LYS A 107 10.67 -17.10 -16.60
CA LYS A 107 10.18 -18.48 -16.78
C LYS A 107 8.67 -18.60 -16.57
N TYR A 108 8.13 -18.04 -15.49
CA TYR A 108 6.69 -18.12 -15.21
C TYR A 108 5.86 -17.19 -16.11
N GLY A 109 6.42 -16.06 -16.57
CA GLY A 109 5.83 -15.22 -17.58
C GLY A 109 5.68 -15.96 -18.92
N ASP A 110 6.75 -16.63 -19.37
CA ASP A 110 6.76 -17.41 -20.60
C ASP A 110 5.75 -18.56 -20.54
N ALA A 111 5.74 -19.31 -19.42
CA ALA A 111 4.80 -20.43 -19.22
C ALA A 111 3.33 -19.96 -19.24
N LEU A 112 3.04 -18.78 -18.70
CA LEU A 112 1.71 -18.18 -18.76
C LEU A 112 1.31 -17.86 -20.21
N VAL A 113 2.21 -17.26 -20.99
CA VAL A 113 1.96 -16.91 -22.39
C VAL A 113 1.76 -18.16 -23.25
N GLU A 114 2.59 -19.18 -23.08
CA GLU A 114 2.48 -20.47 -23.78
C GLU A 114 1.10 -21.11 -23.55
N THR A 115 0.73 -21.26 -22.28
CA THR A 115 -0.55 -21.85 -21.87
C THR A 115 -1.76 -21.09 -22.44
N LEU A 116 -1.72 -19.75 -22.43
CA LEU A 116 -2.82 -18.92 -22.93
C LEU A 116 -2.87 -18.85 -24.45
N SER A 117 -1.75 -19.05 -25.13
CA SER A 117 -1.67 -19.05 -26.59
C SER A 117 -2.12 -20.37 -27.22
N GLY A 118 -2.35 -21.40 -26.40
CA GLY A 118 -2.78 -22.72 -26.85
C GLY A 118 -1.71 -23.49 -27.62
N MET A 119 -0.43 -23.15 -27.42
CA MET A 119 0.72 -23.96 -27.80
C MET A 119 1.06 -24.91 -26.65
#